data_AF-A0A940RSM9-F1
#
_entry.id   AF-A0A940RSM9-F1
#
_cell.length_a   1.000
_cell.length_b   1.000
_cell.length_c   1.000
_cell.angle_alpha   90.00
_cell.angle_beta   90.00
_cell.angle_gamma   90.00
#
_symmetry.space_group_name_H-M   'P 1'
#
loop_
_entity.id
_entity.type
_entity.pdbx_description
1 polymer ?
#
loop_
_entity_poly.entity_id
_entity_poly.type
_entity_poly.pdbx_seq_one_letter_code
_entity_poly.pdbx_strand_id
1 'polypeptide(L)'
;VGVAVMGIVVLGEGASPAHPFNPLAALRLCVAAGTTTRAIDAIFDAIWREGRPGDDVATLATAAAVLDIADPAAATAEAAVKQRLRANTDAALAAGVFGVPTLAIDGELFWGNDSHPLIQAVLDDPGLLRSGALADVGAIPVGVERRH
;
A
#
# COMPACT_ATOMS: atom_id res chain seq x y z
N VAL A 1 -3.87 -15.61 -4.67
CA VAL A 1 -3.64 -14.57 -3.64
C VAL A 1 -3.08 -13.34 -4.33
N GLY A 2 -3.93 -12.35 -4.62
CA GLY A 2 -3.49 -11.09 -5.23
C GLY A 2 -3.18 -10.08 -4.14
N VAL A 3 -1.91 -9.87 -3.82
CA VAL A 3 -1.52 -8.79 -2.91
C VAL A 3 -1.55 -7.49 -3.72
N ALA A 4 -2.68 -6.80 -3.71
CA ALA A 4 -2.71 -5.41 -4.12
C ALA A 4 -2.05 -4.59 -3.01
N VAL A 5 -0.73 -4.37 -3.09
CA VAL A 5 -0.05 -3.37 -2.25
C VAL A 5 -0.50 -2.01 -2.75
N MET A 6 -1.69 -1.60 -2.34
CA MET A 6 -2.23 -0.28 -2.60
C MET A 6 -2.09 0.54 -1.34
N GLY A 7 -1.01 1.32 -1.33
CA GLY A 7 -0.71 2.27 -0.28
C GLY A 7 0.44 1.83 0.59
N ILE A 8 1.51 2.60 0.47
CA ILE A 8 2.76 2.41 1.20
C ILE A 8 2.81 3.49 2.27
N VAL A 9 2.51 3.11 3.51
CA VAL A 9 3.06 3.75 4.71
C VAL A 9 3.29 2.63 5.72
N VAL A 10 4.53 2.14 5.81
CA VAL A 10 4.98 1.36 6.98
C VAL A 10 5.64 2.37 7.90
N LEU A 11 5.00 2.67 9.03
CA LEU A 11 5.63 3.40 10.12
C LEU A 11 6.63 2.46 10.80
N GLY A 12 7.84 2.38 10.26
CA GLY A 12 8.99 1.90 11.02
C GLY A 12 9.42 2.98 12.02
N GLU A 13 9.91 2.56 13.19
CA GLU A 13 10.56 3.40 14.19
C GLU A 13 11.75 4.14 13.55
N GLY A 14 11.48 5.34 13.02
CA GLY A 14 12.39 6.11 12.19
C GLY A 14 11.64 6.90 11.14
N ALA A 15 10.85 7.90 11.55
CA ALA A 15 10.23 8.81 10.61
C ALA A 15 11.34 9.50 9.78
N SER A 16 11.26 9.41 8.45
CA SER A 16 12.05 10.29 7.58
C SER A 16 11.83 11.74 8.05
N PRO A 17 12.87 12.60 8.15
CA PRO A 17 12.77 13.96 8.68
C PRO A 17 11.71 14.85 7.99
N ALA A 18 11.16 14.42 6.85
CA ALA A 18 10.23 15.15 6.01
C ALA A 18 8.84 14.49 5.85
N HIS A 19 8.37 13.70 6.83
CA HIS A 19 6.98 13.21 6.82
C HIS A 19 6.01 14.22 7.50
N PRO A 20 4.83 14.51 6.90
CA PRO A 20 4.27 13.97 5.66
C PRO A 20 4.85 14.64 4.40
N PHE A 21 4.94 13.88 3.31
CA PHE A 21 5.38 14.36 1.98
C PHE A 21 4.38 13.92 0.89
N ASN A 22 4.54 14.44 -0.33
CA ASN A 22 3.72 14.03 -1.47
C ASN A 22 4.25 12.72 -2.11
N PRO A 23 3.58 11.56 -1.97
CA PRO A 23 4.11 10.28 -2.43
C PRO A 23 3.93 10.06 -3.95
N LEU A 24 3.30 10.99 -4.68
CA LEU A 24 2.85 10.76 -6.04
C LEU A 24 3.98 10.35 -7.00
N ALA A 25 5.16 10.97 -6.86
CA ALA A 25 6.30 10.66 -7.71
C ALA A 25 6.90 9.27 -7.39
N ALA A 26 7.01 8.91 -6.11
CA ALA A 26 7.44 7.58 -5.68
C ALA A 26 6.45 6.48 -6.13
N LEU A 27 5.15 6.72 -6.00
CA LEU A 27 4.13 5.79 -6.48
C LEU A 27 4.18 5.59 -8.00
N ARG A 28 4.41 6.66 -8.77
CA ARG A 28 4.61 6.57 -10.22
C ARG A 28 5.89 5.83 -10.58
N LEU A 29 6.97 6.01 -9.82
CA LEU A 29 8.22 5.27 -10.04
C LEU A 29 8.00 3.76 -9.81
N CYS A 30 7.26 3.39 -8.76
CA CYS A 30 6.89 2.00 -8.51
C CYS A 30 6.07 1.40 -9.67
N VAL A 31 5.12 2.16 -10.21
CA VAL A 31 4.33 1.75 -11.39
C VAL A 31 5.21 1.63 -12.64
N ALA A 32 6.11 2.59 -12.88
CA ALA A 32 7.05 2.54 -14.01
C ALA A 32 7.99 1.33 -13.95
N ALA A 33 8.37 0.91 -12.73
CA ALA A 33 9.17 -0.28 -12.45
C ALA A 33 8.34 -1.60 -12.40
N GLY A 34 7.07 -1.58 -12.80
CA GLY A 34 6.22 -2.76 -12.89
C GLY A 34 5.60 -3.24 -11.58
N THR A 35 5.64 -2.44 -10.51
CA THR A 35 5.04 -2.75 -9.20
C THR A 35 5.54 -4.08 -8.61
N THR A 36 6.85 -4.31 -8.75
CA THR A 36 7.52 -5.51 -8.22
C THR A 36 7.92 -5.30 -6.76
N THR A 37 8.17 -6.39 -6.04
CA THR A 37 8.75 -6.31 -4.68
C THR A 37 10.08 -5.57 -4.67
N ARG A 38 10.93 -5.78 -5.69
CA ARG A 38 12.17 -5.02 -5.88
C ARG A 38 11.93 -3.51 -5.99
N ALA A 39 10.91 -3.09 -6.74
CA ALA A 39 10.54 -1.67 -6.85
C ALA A 39 10.07 -1.09 -5.53
N ILE A 40 9.26 -1.85 -4.79
CA ILE A 40 8.79 -1.49 -3.47
C ILE A 40 9.98 -1.34 -2.52
N ASP A 41 10.85 -2.34 -2.42
CA ASP A 41 12.02 -2.36 -1.53
C ASP A 41 12.97 -1.20 -1.83
N ALA A 42 13.31 -0.96 -3.10
CA ALA A 42 14.22 0.13 -3.49
C ALA A 42 13.68 1.52 -3.08
N ILE A 43 12.37 1.74 -3.22
CA ILE A 43 11.72 3.00 -2.84
C ILE A 43 11.65 3.10 -1.31
N PHE A 44 11.28 2.02 -0.62
CA PHE A 44 11.21 2.00 0.84
C PHE A 44 12.57 2.20 1.48
N ASP A 45 13.62 1.55 0.97
CA ASP A 45 14.97 1.67 1.49
C ASP A 45 15.47 3.12 1.36
N ALA A 46 15.27 3.74 0.19
CA ALA A 46 15.67 5.14 -0.02
C ALA A 46 14.95 6.11 0.94
N ILE A 47 13.65 5.93 1.19
CA ILE A 47 12.86 6.86 2.00
C ILE A 47 13.02 6.59 3.50
N TRP A 48 12.88 5.33 3.92
CA TRP A 48 12.72 4.94 5.32
C TRP A 48 13.99 4.35 5.91
N ARG A 49 14.73 3.50 5.18
CA ARG A 49 15.99 2.95 5.71
C ARG A 49 17.09 3.99 5.70
N GLU A 50 17.20 4.77 4.63
CA GLU A 50 18.20 5.83 4.48
C GLU A 50 17.73 7.19 5.02
N GLY A 51 16.43 7.33 5.34
CA GLY A 51 15.86 8.55 5.93
C GLY A 51 15.83 9.74 4.96
N ARG A 52 15.76 9.52 3.65
CA ARG A 52 15.70 10.61 2.67
C ARG A 52 14.30 11.20 2.52
N PRO A 53 14.15 12.46 2.05
CA PRO A 53 12.84 13.03 1.77
C PRO A 53 12.12 12.26 0.65
N GLY A 54 10.86 11.91 0.86
CA GLY A 54 10.12 11.00 -0.04
C GLY A 54 9.58 11.64 -1.32
N ASP A 55 9.67 12.96 -1.46
CA ASP A 55 9.27 13.75 -2.63
C ASP A 55 10.45 14.43 -3.34
N ASP A 56 11.69 14.16 -2.90
CA ASP A 56 12.89 14.74 -3.50
C ASP A 56 13.36 13.98 -4.75
N VAL A 57 13.85 14.73 -5.74
CA VAL A 57 14.33 14.20 -7.01
C VAL A 57 15.56 13.30 -6.82
N ALA A 58 16.46 13.62 -5.89
CA ALA A 58 17.65 12.79 -5.64
C ALA A 58 17.29 11.47 -4.95
N THR A 59 16.27 11.46 -4.08
CA THR A 59 15.71 10.21 -3.52
C THR A 59 15.17 9.30 -4.61
N LEU A 60 14.37 9.85 -5.53
CA LEU A 60 13.83 9.07 -6.65
C LEU A 60 14.93 8.58 -7.59
N ALA A 61 15.98 9.37 -7.83
CA ALA A 61 17.12 8.97 -8.63
C ALA A 61 17.90 7.81 -8.00
N THR A 62 18.07 7.80 -6.67
CA THR A 62 18.69 6.66 -5.97
C THR A 62 17.86 5.39 -6.10
N ALA A 63 16.56 5.44 -5.89
CA ALA A 63 15.70 4.28 -6.09
C ALA A 63 15.70 3.83 -7.56
N ALA A 64 15.62 4.75 -8.51
CA ALA A 64 15.62 4.47 -9.95
C ALA A 64 16.91 3.79 -10.43
N ALA A 65 18.07 4.15 -9.86
CA ALA A 65 19.34 3.50 -10.16
C ALA A 65 19.34 2.01 -9.77
N VAL A 66 18.73 1.66 -8.63
CA VAL A 66 18.56 0.25 -8.20
C VAL A 66 17.58 -0.50 -9.12
N LEU A 67 16.69 0.23 -9.80
CA LEU A 67 15.66 -0.31 -10.68
C LEU A 67 16.03 -0.28 -12.16
N ASP A 68 17.27 0.09 -12.48
CA ASP A 68 17.77 0.19 -13.86
C ASP A 68 16.94 1.18 -14.73
N ILE A 69 16.36 2.21 -14.10
CA ILE A 69 15.60 3.28 -14.77
C ILE A 69 16.52 4.49 -14.94
N ALA A 70 16.97 4.72 -16.19
CA ALA A 70 17.93 5.77 -16.52
C ALA A 70 17.37 7.19 -16.33
N ASP A 71 16.10 7.41 -16.67
CA ASP A 71 15.44 8.72 -16.52
C ASP A 71 14.12 8.57 -15.73
N PRO A 72 14.17 8.68 -14.39
CA PRO A 72 12.96 8.60 -13.57
C PRO A 72 11.99 9.76 -13.81
N ALA A 73 12.46 10.93 -14.26
CA ALA A 73 11.57 12.05 -14.54
C ALA A 73 10.71 11.75 -15.78
N ALA A 74 11.33 11.25 -16.85
CA ALA A 74 10.61 10.80 -18.04
C ALA A 74 9.68 9.62 -17.71
N ALA A 75 10.20 8.58 -17.05
CA ALA A 75 9.45 7.37 -16.73
C ALA A 75 8.21 7.65 -15.86
N THR A 76 8.31 8.53 -14.86
CA THR A 76 7.18 8.91 -14.01
C THR A 76 6.19 9.86 -14.71
N ALA A 77 6.63 10.58 -15.76
CA ALA A 77 5.80 11.49 -16.53
C ALA A 77 4.96 10.79 -17.60
N GLU A 78 5.31 9.57 -17.99
CA GLU A 78 4.60 8.73 -18.97
C GLU A 78 3.08 8.68 -18.72
N ALA A 79 2.30 8.90 -19.78
CA ALA A 79 0.84 8.93 -19.68
C ALA A 79 0.28 7.59 -19.19
N ALA A 80 0.85 6.48 -19.66
CA ALA A 80 0.46 5.13 -19.24
C ALA A 80 0.70 4.89 -17.74
N VAL A 81 1.80 5.41 -17.19
CA VAL A 81 2.12 5.31 -15.75
C VAL A 81 1.13 6.09 -14.90
N LYS A 82 0.80 7.32 -15.30
CA LYS A 82 -0.22 8.14 -14.62
C LYS A 82 -1.59 7.50 -14.65
N GLN A 83 -2.00 7.00 -15.82
CA GLN A 83 -3.27 6.31 -16.01
C GLN A 83 -3.34 5.03 -15.18
N ARG A 84 -2.26 4.23 -15.16
CA ARG A 84 -2.19 3.01 -14.36
C ARG A 84 -2.31 3.31 -12.86
N LEU A 85 -1.61 4.32 -12.35
CA LEU A 85 -1.73 4.70 -10.94
C LEU A 85 -3.16 5.11 -10.59
N ARG A 86 -3.81 5.93 -11.44
CA ARG A 86 -5.21 6.32 -11.25
C ARG A 86 -6.15 5.11 -11.29
N ALA A 87 -5.98 4.21 -12.27
CA ALA A 87 -6.79 3.01 -12.40
C ALA A 87 -6.63 2.08 -11.19
N ASN A 88 -5.41 1.96 -10.64
CA ASN A 88 -5.20 1.26 -9.39
C ASN A 88 -6.03 1.93 -8.29
N THR A 89 -5.88 3.24 -8.06
CA THR A 89 -6.64 4.01 -7.05
C THR A 89 -8.15 3.80 -7.17
N ASP A 90 -8.70 3.92 -8.37
CA ASP A 90 -10.13 3.72 -8.63
C ASP A 90 -10.56 2.28 -8.27
N ALA A 91 -9.73 1.27 -8.56
CA ALA A 91 -10.02 -0.12 -8.23
C ALA A 91 -10.03 -0.39 -6.71
N ALA A 92 -9.12 0.20 -5.93
CA ALA A 92 -9.18 0.03 -4.47
C ALA A 92 -10.38 0.73 -3.84
N LEU A 93 -10.72 1.93 -4.34
CA LEU A 93 -11.92 2.63 -3.89
C LEU A 93 -13.18 1.82 -4.20
N ALA A 94 -13.28 1.26 -5.41
CA ALA A 94 -14.38 0.38 -5.79
C ALA A 94 -14.44 -0.91 -4.95
N ALA A 95 -13.29 -1.39 -4.47
CA ALA A 95 -13.22 -2.53 -3.56
C ALA A 95 -13.51 -2.19 -2.10
N GLY A 96 -13.72 -0.91 -1.74
CA GLY A 96 -14.01 -0.48 -0.37
C GLY A 96 -12.78 -0.21 0.51
N VAL A 97 -11.57 -0.14 -0.09
CA VAL A 97 -10.35 0.21 0.64
C VAL A 97 -10.37 1.68 1.04
N PHE A 98 -10.15 1.97 2.32
CA PHE A 98 -10.14 3.32 2.88
C PHE A 98 -8.83 3.69 3.58
N GLY A 99 -7.93 2.73 3.80
CA GLY A 99 -6.70 2.92 4.57
C GLY A 99 -5.61 1.92 4.17
N VAL A 100 -4.42 2.10 4.74
CA VAL A 100 -3.21 1.34 4.34
C VAL A 100 -2.43 0.91 5.60
N PRO A 101 -1.73 -0.24 5.56
CA PRO A 101 -1.87 -1.28 4.55
C PRO A 101 -3.26 -1.94 4.62
N THR A 102 -3.78 -2.35 3.46
CA THR A 102 -4.98 -3.19 3.36
C THR A 102 -4.66 -4.39 2.47
N LEU A 103 -5.00 -5.59 2.93
CA LEU A 103 -4.91 -6.82 2.15
C LEU A 103 -6.32 -7.31 1.81
N ALA A 104 -6.49 -7.86 0.61
CA ALA A 104 -7.74 -8.47 0.15
C ALA A 104 -7.55 -9.97 -0.04
N ILE A 105 -8.38 -10.79 0.61
CA ILE A 105 -8.33 -12.25 0.53
C ILE A 105 -9.76 -12.74 0.31
N ASP A 106 -10.02 -13.38 -0.83
CA ASP A 106 -11.34 -13.91 -1.22
C ASP A 106 -12.52 -12.91 -1.08
N GLY A 107 -12.25 -11.63 -1.33
CA GLY A 107 -13.23 -10.54 -1.25
C GLY A 107 -13.31 -9.85 0.12
N GLU A 108 -12.69 -10.42 1.15
CA GLU A 108 -12.61 -9.83 2.48
C GLU A 108 -11.41 -8.88 2.59
N LEU A 109 -11.60 -7.74 3.27
CA LEU A 109 -10.57 -6.73 3.48
C LEU A 109 -10.02 -6.79 4.91
N PHE A 110 -8.70 -6.79 5.02
CA PHE A 110 -7.97 -6.74 6.28
C PHE A 110 -7.15 -5.46 6.30
N TRP A 111 -7.58 -4.50 7.11
CA TRP A 111 -6.94 -3.20 7.24
C TRP A 111 -6.05 -3.15 8.48
N GLY A 112 -4.84 -2.60 8.33
CA GLY A 112 -3.87 -2.39 9.41
C GLY A 112 -2.83 -3.51 9.51
N ASN A 113 -1.62 -3.15 9.95
CA ASN A 113 -0.52 -4.11 10.16
C ASN A 113 -0.81 -5.09 11.32
N ASP A 114 -1.63 -4.69 12.28
CA ASP A 114 -2.12 -5.50 13.40
C ASP A 114 -3.09 -6.62 12.97
N SER A 115 -3.61 -6.57 11.74
CA SER A 115 -4.46 -7.63 11.17
C SER A 115 -3.70 -8.88 10.73
N HIS A 116 -2.35 -8.86 10.68
CA HIS A 116 -1.55 -9.98 10.17
C HIS A 116 -1.79 -11.34 10.86
N PRO A 117 -1.98 -11.43 12.19
CA PRO A 117 -2.31 -12.71 12.82
C PRO A 117 -3.66 -13.26 12.36
N LEU A 118 -4.67 -12.40 12.14
CA LEU A 118 -5.97 -12.81 11.62
C LEU A 118 -5.87 -13.23 10.16
N ILE A 119 -5.10 -12.49 9.35
CA ILE A 119 -4.81 -12.86 7.96
C ILE A 119 -4.21 -14.27 7.90
N GLN A 120 -3.20 -14.56 8.73
CA GLN A 120 -2.59 -15.89 8.78
C GLN A 120 -3.61 -16.96 9.14
N ALA A 121 -4.44 -16.72 10.15
CA ALA A 121 -5.47 -17.66 10.57
C ALA A 121 -6.51 -17.94 9.46
N VAL A 122 -6.89 -16.92 8.67
CA VAL A 122 -7.80 -17.07 7.52
C VAL A 122 -7.13 -17.82 6.35
N LEU A 123 -5.83 -17.67 6.15
CA LEU A 123 -5.11 -18.44 5.14
C LEU A 123 -5.01 -19.92 5.53
N ASP A 124 -4.88 -20.22 6.82
CA ASP A 124 -4.85 -21.59 7.35
C ASP A 124 -6.25 -22.23 7.38
N ASP A 125 -7.30 -21.44 7.64
CA ASP A 125 -8.70 -21.83 7.57
C ASP A 125 -9.55 -20.76 6.83
N PRO A 126 -9.77 -20.92 5.51
CA PRO A 126 -10.59 -20.00 4.72
C PRO A 126 -12.07 -19.95 5.14
N GLY A 127 -12.54 -20.87 5.98
CA GLY A 127 -13.89 -20.88 6.55
C GLY A 127 -14.02 -20.05 7.83
N LEU A 128 -12.91 -19.58 8.40
CA LEU A 128 -12.84 -19.01 9.74
C LEU A 128 -13.81 -17.83 9.94
N LEU A 129 -13.86 -16.89 9.01
CA LEU A 129 -14.75 -15.72 9.11
C LEU A 129 -16.24 -16.05 8.96
N ARG A 130 -16.55 -17.23 8.40
CA ARG A 130 -17.92 -17.67 8.09
C ARG A 130 -18.45 -18.71 9.07
N SER A 131 -17.72 -18.97 10.16
CA SER A 131 -18.13 -19.96 11.16
C SER A 131 -17.86 -19.50 12.60
N GLY A 132 -18.62 -20.08 13.53
CA GLY A 132 -18.46 -19.84 14.96
C GLY A 132 -18.62 -18.37 15.37
N ALA A 133 -17.94 -18.00 16.45
CA ALA A 133 -18.10 -16.68 17.06
C ALA A 133 -17.68 -15.52 16.15
N LEU A 134 -16.81 -15.75 15.15
CA LEU A 134 -16.39 -14.71 14.22
C LEU A 134 -17.48 -14.36 13.20
N ALA A 135 -18.27 -15.34 12.75
CA ALA A 135 -19.42 -15.08 11.89
C ALA A 135 -20.48 -14.24 12.61
N ASP A 136 -20.62 -14.43 13.93
CA ASP A 136 -21.60 -13.72 14.74
C ASP A 136 -21.22 -12.26 15.01
N VAL A 137 -19.94 -11.86 14.81
CA VAL A 137 -19.49 -10.47 15.03
C VAL A 137 -20.27 -9.48 14.16
N GLY A 138 -20.59 -9.86 12.93
CA GLY A 138 -21.37 -9.01 12.01
C GLY A 138 -22.82 -8.77 12.47
N ALA A 139 -23.34 -9.62 13.37
CA ALA A 139 -24.68 -9.48 13.94
C ALA A 139 -24.70 -8.65 15.23
N ILE A 140 -23.54 -8.27 15.78
CA ILE A 140 -23.46 -7.44 16.98
C ILE A 140 -24.01 -6.04 16.65
N PRO A 141 -25.04 -5.55 17.37
CA PRO A 141 -25.60 -4.24 17.11
C PRO A 141 -24.55 -3.14 17.30
N VAL A 142 -24.53 -2.16 16.39
CA VAL A 142 -23.72 -0.95 16.56
C VAL A 142 -24.22 -0.22 17.82
N GLY A 143 -23.34 -0.08 18.81
CA GLY A 143 -23.72 0.43 20.13
C GLY A 143 -24.08 1.92 20.14
N VAL A 144 -23.15 2.78 19.71
CA VAL A 144 -23.35 4.24 19.67
C VAL A 144 -22.85 4.78 18.34
N GLU A 145 -23.77 5.32 17.55
CA GLU A 145 -23.45 6.01 16.31
C GLU A 145 -23.41 7.52 16.56
N ARG A 146 -22.25 8.16 16.33
CA ARG A 146 -22.12 9.61 16.43
C ARG A 146 -22.66 10.25 15.15
N ARG A 147 -23.77 10.97 15.27
CA ARG A 147 -24.28 11.83 14.19
C ARG A 147 -23.41 13.08 14.09
N HIS A 148 -22.81 13.28 12.92
CA HIS A 148 -22.13 14.50 12.52
C HIS A 148 -23.10 15.43 11.79
#